data_AF-A0A8J3IWE8-F1
#
_entry.id   AF-A0A8J3IWE8-F1
#
_cell.length_a   1.000
_cell.length_b   1.000
_cell.length_c   1.000
_cell.angle_alpha   90.00
_cell.angle_beta   90.00
_cell.angle_gamma   90.00
#
_symmetry.space_group_name_H-M   'P 1'
#
loop_
_entity.id
_entity.type
_entity.pdbx_description
1 polymer ?
#
loop_
_entity_poly.entity_id
_entity_poly.type
_entity_poly.pdbx_seq_one_letter_code
_entity_poly.pdbx_strand_id
1 'polypeptide(L)' 'MRTLGMAVLGLFVGLAVGFVVFDEIVARVVVAQGPVSTPWALVIGFGQQALAVVGAVVAVVVDRRVRAHRRRSGS' A
#
# COMPACT_ATOMS: atom_id res chain seq x y z
N MET A 1 -8.02 -9.13 -17.74
CA MET A 1 -8.93 -9.32 -16.58
C MET A 1 -8.21 -9.77 -15.31
N ARG A 2 -7.43 -10.87 -15.28
CA ARG A 2 -6.78 -11.35 -14.04
C ARG A 2 -5.76 -10.39 -13.40
N THR A 3 -4.91 -9.73 -14.19
CA THR A 3 -3.89 -8.78 -13.64
C THR A 3 -4.54 -7.48 -13.14
N LEU A 4 -5.63 -7.04 -13.78
CA LEU A 4 -6.43 -5.93 -13.27
C LEU A 4 -7.05 -6.28 -11.91
N GLY A 5 -7.59 -7.49 -11.75
CA GLY A 5 -8.09 -7.97 -10.46
C GLY A 5 -7.02 -7.97 -9.36
N MET A 6 -5.78 -8.36 -9.67
CA MET A 6 -4.67 -8.29 -8.73
C MET A 6 -4.26 -6.87 -8.39
N ALA A 7 -4.27 -5.95 -9.37
CA ALA A 7 -4.01 -4.54 -9.12
C ALA A 7 -5.06 -3.93 -8.17
N VAL A 8 -6.33 -4.23 -8.41
CA VAL A 8 -7.44 -3.78 -7.54
C VAL A 8 -7.33 -4.39 -6.15
N LEU A 9 -7.03 -5.70 -6.04
CA LEU A 9 -6.80 -6.35 -4.75
C LEU A 9 -5.64 -5.68 -3.99
N GLY A 10 -4.52 -5.44 -4.67
CA GLY A 10 -3.36 -4.75 -4.10
C GLY A 10 -3.68 -3.32 -3.66
N LEU A 11 -4.51 -2.61 -4.41
CA LEU A 11 -4.99 -1.26 -4.06
C LEU A 11 -5.78 -1.30 -2.75
N PHE A 12 -6.76 -2.19 -2.64
CA PHE A 12 -7.60 -2.31 -1.43
C PHE A 12 -6.78 -2.75 -0.21
N VAL A 13 -5.87 -3.71 -0.37
CA VAL A 13 -4.98 -4.13 0.72
C VAL A 13 -4.05 -2.98 1.12
N GLY A 14 -3.43 -2.30 0.16
CA GLY A 14 -2.57 -1.15 0.43
C GLY A 14 -3.31 -0.01 1.11
N LEU A 15 -4.58 0.23 0.75
CA LEU A 15 -5.42 1.23 1.39
C LEU A 15 -5.82 0.84 2.82
N ALA A 16 -6.19 -0.41 3.06
CA ALA A 16 -6.51 -0.91 4.40
C ALA A 16 -5.29 -0.84 5.34
N VAL A 17 -4.12 -1.28 4.86
CA VAL A 17 -2.86 -1.16 5.61
C VAL A 17 -2.49 0.29 5.81
N GLY A 18 -2.61 1.14 4.78
CA GLY A 18 -2.35 2.57 4.86
C GLY A 18 -3.23 3.26 5.90
N PHE A 19 -4.51 2.92 5.95
CA PHE A 19 -5.44 3.44 6.95
C PHE A 19 -5.00 3.08 8.36
N VAL A 20 -4.73 1.80 8.64
CA VAL A 20 -4.28 1.38 9.97
C VAL A 20 -2.95 2.03 10.36
N VAL A 21 -1.99 2.09 9.43
CA VAL A 21 -0.66 2.64 9.74
C VAL A 21 -0.73 4.15 9.95
N PHE A 22 -1.36 4.91 9.05
CA PHE A 22 -1.31 6.37 9.12
C PHE A 22 -2.31 6.96 10.13
N ASP A 23 -3.51 6.38 10.24
CA ASP A 23 -4.56 6.90 11.11
C ASP A 23 -4.36 6.46 12.57
N GLU A 24 -4.04 5.19 12.82
CA GLU A 24 -3.91 4.70 14.20
C GLU A 24 -2.49 4.89 14.74
N ILE A 25 -1.46 4.56 13.97
CA ILE A 25 -0.08 4.57 14.47
C ILE A 25 0.54 5.95 14.31
N VAL A 26 0.64 6.45 13.07
CA VAL A 26 1.34 7.71 12.79
C VAL A 26 0.62 8.89 13.44
N ALA A 27 -0.71 9.01 13.30
CA ALA A 27 -1.42 10.13 13.91
C ALA A 27 -1.31 10.10 15.45
N ARG A 28 -1.46 8.93 16.09
CA ARG A 28 -1.33 8.83 17.56
C ARG A 28 0.08 9.19 18.03
N VAL A 29 1.12 8.72 17.35
CA VAL A 29 2.51 9.05 17.69
C VAL A 29 2.78 10.55 17.51
N VAL A 30 2.34 11.14 16.39
CA VAL A 30 2.57 12.55 16.09
C VAL A 30 1.83 13.46 17.09
N VAL A 31 0.57 13.15 17.43
CA VAL A 31 -0.19 13.89 18.43
C VAL A 31 0.44 13.78 19.82
N ALA A 32 1.00 12.61 20.18
CA ALA A 32 1.71 12.43 21.44
C ALA A 32 3.01 13.25 21.56
N GLN A 33 3.57 13.70 20.43
CA GLN A 33 4.81 14.49 20.39
C GLN A 33 4.59 16.01 20.49
N GLY A 34 3.33 16.47 20.58
CA GLY A 34 2.98 17.89 20.68
C GLY A 34 2.32 18.45 19.42
N PRO A 35 2.36 19.77 19.19
CA PRO A 35 1.68 20.40 18.06
C PRO A 35 2.11 19.79 16.71
N VAL A 36 1.12 19.42 15.89
CA VAL A 36 1.37 18.82 14.58
C VAL A 36 1.98 19.86 13.64
N SER A 37 3.26 19.72 13.33
CA SER A 37 3.93 20.57 12.34
C SER A 37 3.43 20.29 10.91
N THR A 38 3.44 21.30 10.05
CA THR A 38 2.98 21.24 8.64
C THR A 38 3.47 20.02 7.83
N PRO A 39 4.74 19.55 7.97
CA PRO A 39 5.21 18.36 7.25
C PRO A 39 4.46 17.07 7.61
N TRP A 40 4.09 16.89 8.88
CA TRP A 40 3.39 15.70 9.34
C TRP A 40 1.95 15.64 8.82
N ALA A 41 1.30 16.80 8.67
CA ALA A 41 -0.04 16.86 8.09
C ALA A 41 -0.07 16.33 6.64
N LEU A 42 0.97 16.59 5.84
CA LEU A 42 1.10 16.05 4.49
C LEU A 42 1.32 14.52 4.51
N VAL A 43 2.18 14.04 5.41
CA VAL A 43 2.46 12.60 5.54
C VAL A 43 1.19 11.84 5.94
N ILE A 44 0.40 12.37 6.88
CA ILE A 44 -0.87 11.75 7.29
C ILE A 44 -1.90 11.83 6.16
N GLY A 45 -2.03 12.98 5.49
CA GLY A 45 -3.02 13.18 4.42
C GLY A 45 -2.75 12.40 3.13
N PHE A 46 -1.49 12.20 2.76
CA PHE A 46 -1.10 11.55 1.49
C PHE A 46 -0.48 10.16 1.67
N GLY A 47 -0.05 9.80 2.88
CA GLY A 47 0.64 8.53 3.16
C GLY A 47 -0.21 7.31 2.82
N GLN A 48 -1.49 7.35 3.15
CA GLN A 48 -2.43 6.27 2.84
C GLN A 48 -2.59 6.07 1.32
N GLN A 49 -2.67 7.15 0.55
CA GLN A 49 -2.82 7.09 -0.91
C GLN A 49 -1.54 6.54 -1.55
N ALA A 50 -0.37 6.96 -1.07
CA ALA A 50 0.91 6.41 -1.51
C ALA A 50 0.99 4.90 -1.24
N LEU A 51 0.58 4.45 -0.04
CA LEU A 51 0.59 3.03 0.32
C LEU A 51 -0.36 2.20 -0.55
N ALA A 52 -1.53 2.75 -0.90
CA ALA A 52 -2.48 2.11 -1.80
C ALA A 52 -1.87 1.90 -3.20
N VAL A 53 -1.20 2.92 -3.75
CA VAL A 53 -0.50 2.81 -5.05
C VAL A 53 0.62 1.77 -4.99
N VAL A 54 1.44 1.79 -3.93
CA VAL A 54 2.51 0.80 -3.71
C VAL A 54 1.92 -0.61 -3.63
N GLY A 55 0.84 -0.82 -2.88
CA GLY A 55 0.16 -2.11 -2.77
C GLY A 55 -0.31 -2.65 -4.13
N ALA A 56 -0.92 -1.79 -4.95
CA ALA A 56 -1.35 -2.15 -6.30
C ALA A 56 -0.16 -2.56 -7.19
N VAL A 57 0.93 -1.77 -7.18
CA VAL A 57 2.14 -2.07 -7.97
C VAL A 57 2.78 -3.39 -7.53
N VAL A 58 2.93 -3.59 -6.21
CA VAL A 58 3.49 -4.83 -5.66
C VAL A 58 2.65 -6.03 -6.07
N ALA A 59 1.33 -5.96 -5.97
CA ALA A 59 0.44 -7.06 -6.37
C ALA A 59 0.60 -7.42 -7.87
N VAL A 60 0.75 -6.43 -8.74
CA VAL A 60 0.99 -6.64 -10.17
C VAL A 60 2.37 -7.27 -10.40
N VAL A 61 3.41 -6.81 -9.72
CA VAL A 61 4.76 -7.36 -9.83
C VAL A 61 4.78 -8.82 -9.36
N VAL A 62 4.10 -9.13 -8.26
CA VAL A 62 3.97 -10.49 -7.73
C VAL A 62 3.20 -11.39 -8.71
N ASP A 63 2.05 -10.94 -9.25
CA ASP A 63 1.29 -11.70 -10.28
C ASP A 63 2.19 -12.04 -11.49
N ARG A 64 2.99 -11.07 -11.95
CA ARG A 64 3.93 -11.29 -13.06
C ARG A 64 5.03 -12.29 -12.71
N ARG A 65 5.66 -12.18 -11.53
CA ARG A 65 6.73 -13.09 -11.08
C ARG A 65 6.22 -14.53 -10.90
N VAL A 66 5.05 -14.71 -10.28
CA VAL A 66 4.43 -16.03 -10.06
C VAL A 66 4.09 -16.69 -11.38
N ARG A 67 3.56 -15.95 -12.35
CA ARG A 67 3.29 -16.48 -13.71
C ARG A 67 4.55 -16.92 -14.43
N ALA A 68 5.63 -16.13 -14.33
CA ALA A 68 6.90 -16.48 -14.94
C ALA A 68 7.48 -17.79 -14.37
N HIS A 69 7.34 -18.01 -13.06
CA HIS A 69 7.77 -19.25 -12.41
C HIS A 69 6.94 -20.46 -12.86
N ARG A 70 5.60 -20.34 -12.91
CA ARG A 70 4.74 -21.44 -13.36
C ARG A 70 5.01 -21.90 -14.79
N ARG A 71 5.45 -21.00 -15.68
CA ARG A 71 5.83 -21.35 -17.06
C ARG A 71 7.12 -22.15 -17.15
N ARG A 72 8.05 -21.97 -16.20
CA ARG A 72 9.33 -22.69 -16.16
C ARG A 72 9.25 -24.07 -15.52
N SER A 73 8.27 -24.31 -14.64
CA SER A 73 8.07 -25.61 -13.99
C SER A 73 7.18 -26.58 -14.79
N GLY A 74 6.70 -26.17 -15.96
CA GLY A 74 5.84 -26.99 -16.83
C GLY A 74 6.51 -27.46 -18.12
N SER A 75 7.84 -27.31 -18.25
CA SER A 75 8.67 -27.84 -19.34
C SER A 75 9.56 -28.96 -18.81
#